data_AF-A0A379U170-F1
#
_entry.id   AF-A0A379U170-F1
#
_cell.length_a   1.000
_cell.length_b   1.000
_cell.length_c   1.000
_cell.angle_alpha   90.00
_cell.angle_beta   90.00
_cell.angle_gamma   90.00
#
_symmetry.space_group_name_H-M   'P 1'
#
loop_
_entity.id
_entity.type
_entity.pdbx_description
1 polymer ?
#
loop_
_entity_poly.entity_id
_entity_poly.type
_entity_poly.pdbx_seq_one_letter_code
_entity_poly.pdbx_strand_id
1 'polypeptide(L)'
;MVLPGFVPLFFSGGPIGVLANRMGGYRSVIICTFLLGIIQTFGTVWAIPLSGLAKEGVGWTGIFDWATLWPAICELLKFIASTFHLGPYSI
;
A
#
# COMPACT_ATOMS: atom_id res chain seq x y z
N MET A 1 -9.57 7.88 -7.22
CA MET A 1 -8.67 8.99 -6.83
C MET A 1 -8.32 8.79 -5.37
N VAL A 2 -7.06 9.02 -4.97
CA VAL A 2 -6.60 8.91 -3.57
C VAL A 2 -5.99 10.25 -3.18
N LEU A 3 -6.37 10.76 -2.02
CA LEU A 3 -5.80 11.99 -1.47
C LEU A 3 -4.61 11.64 -0.56
N PRO A 4 -3.41 12.17 -0.81
CA PRO A 4 -2.25 11.87 0.01
C PRO A 4 -2.38 12.48 1.41
N GLY A 5 -2.14 11.67 2.43
CA GLY A 5 -2.04 12.12 3.82
C GLY A 5 -0.59 12.45 4.20
N PHE A 6 -0.40 13.49 5.02
CA PHE A 6 0.93 13.86 5.54
C PHE A 6 1.59 12.71 6.30
N VAL A 7 0.84 12.05 7.19
CA VAL A 7 1.35 11.00 8.08
C VAL A 7 2.00 9.85 7.29
N PRO A 8 1.31 9.16 6.35
CA PRO A 8 1.94 8.07 5.61
C PRO A 8 3.11 8.52 4.73
N LEU A 9 3.07 9.72 4.17
CA LEU A 9 4.18 10.24 3.36
C LEU A 9 5.43 10.52 4.22
N PHE A 10 5.25 11.20 5.35
CA PHE A 10 6.36 11.57 6.23
C PHE A 10 6.90 10.38 7.02
N PHE A 11 6.02 9.61 7.67
CA PHE A 11 6.44 8.53 8.58
C PHE A 11 6.81 7.23 7.86
N SER A 12 6.41 7.04 6.59
CA SER A 12 7.00 5.97 5.77
C SER A 12 8.28 6.45 5.07
N GLY A 13 8.30 7.70 4.59
CA GLY A 13 9.45 8.29 3.90
C GLY A 13 10.66 8.53 4.79
N GLY A 14 10.45 8.93 6.04
CA GLY A 14 11.51 9.21 7.01
C GLY A 14 12.40 8.00 7.28
N PRO A 15 11.88 6.88 7.79
CA PRO A 15 12.66 5.66 8.04
C PRO A 15 13.33 5.10 6.78
N ILE A 16 12.61 5.07 5.65
CA ILE A 16 13.17 4.62 4.36
C ILE A 16 14.30 5.56 3.92
N GLY A 17 14.14 6.87 4.08
CA GLY A 17 15.15 7.87 3.76
C GLY A 17 16.40 7.73 4.64
N VAL A 18 16.26 7.49 5.94
CA VAL A 18 17.40 7.26 6.85
C VAL A 18 18.19 6.02 6.41
N LEU A 19 17.50 4.91 6.11
CA LEU A 19 18.15 3.67 5.67
C LEU A 19 18.80 3.83 4.28
N ALA A 20 18.07 4.42 3.32
CA ALA A 20 18.57 4.68 1.97
C ALA A 20 19.81 5.57 1.99
N ASN A 21 19.82 6.60 2.85
CA ASN A 21 20.99 7.46 3.01
C ASN A 21 22.19 6.70 3.57
N ARG A 22 21.97 5.86 4.59
CA ARG A 22 23.03 5.04 5.18
C ARG A 22 23.65 4.08 4.17
N MET A 23 22.85 3.51 3.27
CA MET A 23 23.29 2.48 2.32
C MET A 23 23.81 3.03 0.98
N GLY A 24 23.33 4.19 0.53
CA GLY A 24 23.65 4.72 -0.80
C GLY A 24 23.66 6.24 -0.92
N GLY A 25 23.71 6.95 0.21
CA GLY A 25 23.76 8.41 0.25
C GLY A 25 22.52 9.09 -0.36
N TYR A 26 22.65 10.38 -0.65
CA TYR A 26 21.53 11.22 -1.10
C TYR A 26 20.87 10.73 -2.41
N ARG A 27 21.64 10.13 -3.32
CA ARG A 27 21.10 9.61 -4.60
C ARG A 27 20.12 8.46 -4.34
N SER A 28 20.47 7.56 -3.42
CA SER A 28 19.60 6.47 -3.00
C SER A 28 18.34 7.00 -2.32
N VAL A 29 18.45 8.03 -1.47
CA VAL A 29 17.28 8.67 -0.84
C VAL A 29 16.30 9.18 -1.88
N ILE A 30 16.77 9.94 -2.88
CA ILE A 30 15.92 10.51 -3.93
C ILE A 30 15.18 9.39 -4.68
N ILE A 31 15.89 8.36 -5.12
CA ILE A 31 15.30 7.25 -5.88
C ILE A 31 14.30 6.48 -5.02
N CYS A 32 14.68 6.07 -3.81
CA CYS A 32 13.84 5.26 -2.94
C CYS A 32 12.59 6.01 -2.47
N THR A 33 12.69 7.28 -2.11
CA THR A 33 11.54 8.08 -1.65
C THR A 33 10.60 8.47 -2.79
N PHE A 34 11.12 8.67 -4.01
CA PHE A 34 10.28 8.86 -5.19
C PHE A 34 9.49 7.60 -5.55
N LEU A 35 10.16 6.45 -5.59
CA LEU A 35 9.51 5.16 -5.83
C LEU A 35 8.51 4.82 -4.72
N LEU A 36 8.84 5.14 -3.47
CA LEU A 36 7.93 4.99 -2.34
C LEU A 36 6.60 5.73 -2.57
N GLY A 37 6.64 7.00 -3.00
CA GLY A 37 5.42 7.77 -3.26
C GLY A 37 4.54 7.14 -4.37
N ILE A 38 5.17 6.62 -5.42
CA ILE A 38 4.49 5.89 -6.50
C ILE A 38 3.82 4.62 -5.93
N ILE A 39 4.59 3.81 -5.19
CA ILE A 39 4.11 2.55 -4.61
C ILE A 39 2.97 2.80 -3.62
N GLN A 40 3.09 3.79 -2.74
CA GLN A 40 2.03 4.14 -1.78
C GLN A 40 0.75 4.57 -2.48
N THR A 41 0.87 5.36 -3.55
CA THR A 41 -0.29 5.86 -4.31
C THR A 41 -1.01 4.72 -5.02
N PHE A 42 -0.32 3.94 -5.86
CA PHE A 42 -0.94 2.85 -6.61
C PHE A 42 -1.35 1.68 -5.72
N GLY A 43 -0.54 1.36 -4.71
CA GLY A 43 -0.86 0.34 -3.72
C GLY A 43 -2.13 0.67 -2.93
N THR A 44 -2.34 1.94 -2.59
CA THR A 44 -3.59 2.38 -1.95
C THR A 44 -4.78 2.27 -2.90
N VAL A 45 -4.61 2.63 -4.18
CA VAL A 45 -5.67 2.46 -5.20
C VAL A 45 -6.07 0.98 -5.33
N TRP A 46 -5.10 0.06 -5.25
CA TRP A 46 -5.34 -1.38 -5.27
C TRP A 46 -6.00 -1.90 -3.98
N ALA A 47 -5.60 -1.39 -2.82
CA ALA A 47 -6.10 -1.85 -1.53
C ALA A 47 -7.57 -1.49 -1.26
N ILE A 48 -8.01 -0.28 -1.66
CA ILE A 48 -9.34 0.24 -1.32
C ILE A 48 -10.48 -0.68 -1.77
N PRO A 49 -10.52 -1.17 -3.03
CA PRO A 49 -11.53 -2.14 -3.47
C PRO A 49 -11.55 -3.44 -2.66
N LEU A 50 -10.39 -3.90 -2.18
CA LEU A 50 -10.28 -5.15 -1.41
C LEU A 50 -10.83 -5.03 0.01
N SER A 51 -10.97 -3.82 0.54
CA SER A 51 -11.58 -3.59 1.86
C SER A 51 -13.10 -3.74 1.86
N GLY A 52 -13.75 -3.73 0.69
CA GLY A 52 -15.21 -3.69 0.58
C GLY A 52 -15.83 -2.31 0.81
N LEU A 53 -15.04 -1.33 1.28
CA LEU A 53 -15.51 0.02 1.68
C LEU A 53 -15.28 1.09 0.59
N ALA A 54 -14.90 0.68 -0.62
CA ALA A 54 -14.58 1.61 -1.70
C ALA A 54 -15.72 2.57 -2.06
N LYS A 55 -16.97 2.12 -1.94
CA LYS A 55 -18.18 2.94 -2.21
C LYS A 55 -18.51 3.91 -1.08
N GLU A 56 -17.99 3.66 0.12
CA GLU A 56 -18.24 4.46 1.32
C GLU A 56 -17.28 5.66 1.42
N GLY A 57 -16.34 5.80 0.47
CA GLY A 57 -15.37 6.89 0.47
C GLY A 57 -14.33 6.78 1.59
N VAL A 58 -14.20 5.59 2.20
CA VAL A 58 -13.24 5.35 3.28
C VAL A 58 -11.82 5.32 2.72
N GLY A 59 -10.91 6.01 3.41
CA GLY A 59 -9.49 6.03 3.07
C GLY A 59 -8.76 4.74 3.44
N TRP A 60 -7.51 4.64 3.01
CA TRP A 60 -6.60 3.57 3.40
C TRP A 60 -5.41 4.15 4.14
N THR A 61 -4.73 3.35 4.96
CA THR A 61 -3.63 3.83 5.81
C THR A 61 -2.49 4.45 5.00
N GLY A 62 -2.22 3.93 3.80
CA GLY A 62 -1.23 4.44 2.85
C GLY A 62 0.24 4.27 3.28
N ILE A 63 0.52 3.54 4.36
CA ILE A 63 1.89 3.20 4.79
C ILE A 63 2.45 2.10 3.86
N PHE A 64 3.78 2.06 3.64
CA PHE A 64 4.41 1.18 2.65
C PHE A 64 3.93 -0.29 2.68
N ASP A 65 3.97 -0.97 3.83
CA ASP A 65 3.57 -2.37 3.95
C ASP A 65 2.06 -2.56 3.68
N TRP A 66 1.26 -1.58 4.09
CA TRP A 66 -0.17 -1.54 3.85
C TRP A 66 -0.53 -1.25 2.39
N ALA A 67 0.39 -0.68 1.62
CA ALA A 67 0.24 -0.44 0.19
C ALA A 67 0.88 -1.55 -0.68
N THR A 68 1.57 -2.53 -0.08
CA THR A 68 2.29 -3.58 -0.81
C THR A 68 1.90 -4.97 -0.36
N LEU A 69 2.36 -5.37 0.82
CA LEU A 69 2.21 -6.73 1.36
C LEU A 69 0.75 -7.05 1.70
N TRP A 70 0.05 -6.14 2.35
CA TRP A 70 -1.33 -6.39 2.77
C TRP A 70 -2.33 -6.54 1.64
N PRO A 71 -2.34 -5.68 0.62
CA PRO A 71 -3.23 -5.87 -0.52
C PRO A 71 -2.93 -7.19 -1.24
N ALA A 72 -1.66 -7.61 -1.32
CA ALA A 72 -1.28 -8.92 -1.88
C ALA A 72 -1.87 -10.08 -1.06
N ILE A 73 -1.81 -9.99 0.27
CA ILE A 73 -2.37 -10.99 1.17
C ILE A 73 -3.89 -11.01 1.10
N CYS A 74 -4.55 -9.84 1.01
CA CYS A 74 -5.99 -9.77 0.80
C CYS A 74 -6.41 -10.44 -0.52
N GLU A 75 -5.70 -10.21 -1.62
CA GLU A 75 -5.99 -10.86 -2.90
C GLU A 75 -5.78 -12.38 -2.82
N LEU A 76 -4.71 -12.83 -2.15
CA LEU A 76 -4.45 -14.26 -1.95
C LEU A 76 -5.57 -14.92 -1.12
N LEU A 77 -5.98 -14.29 -0.02
CA LEU A 77 -7.07 -14.82 0.81
C LEU A 77 -8.40 -14.85 0.05
N LYS A 78 -8.67 -13.82 -0.76
CA LYS A 78 -9.84 -13.79 -1.65
C LYS A 78 -9.80 -14.92 -2.68
N PHE A 79 -8.64 -15.18 -3.27
CA PHE A 79 -8.44 -16.30 -4.21
C PHE A 79 -8.67 -17.66 -3.53
N ILE A 80 -8.12 -17.87 -2.34
CA ILE A 80 -8.33 -19.09 -1.55
C ILE A 80 -9.82 -19.23 -1.21
N ALA A 81 -10.46 -18.17 -0.70
CA ALA A 81 -11.88 -18.20 -0.37
C ALA A 81 -12.75 -18.54 -1.59
N SER A 82 -12.43 -17.99 -2.76
CA SER A 82 -13.12 -18.30 -4.02
C SER A 82 -12.95 -19.78 -4.42
N THR A 83 -11.75 -20.33 -4.28
CA THR A 83 -11.44 -21.73 -4.62
C THR A 83 -12.24 -22.73 -3.77
N PHE A 84 -12.51 -22.39 -2.50
CA PHE A 84 -13.29 -23.23 -1.59
C PHE A 84 -14.78 -22.83 -1.50
N HIS A 85 -15.24 -21.94 -2.38
CA HIS A 85 -16.60 -21.38 -2.37
C HIS A 85 -17.03 -20.85 -0.99
N LEU A 86 -16.10 -20.17 -0.29
CA LEU A 86 -16.33 -19.61 1.03
C LEU A 86 -16.83 -18.17 0.94
N GLY A 87 -17.97 -17.91 1.58
CA GLY A 87 -18.51 -16.57 1.78
C GLY A 87 -18.89 -15.83 0.48
N PRO A 88 -18.84 -14.49 0.47
CA PRO A 88 -19.33 -13.67 -0.64
C PRO A 88 -18.44 -13.71 -1.90
N TYR A 89 -17.35 -14.49 -1.85
CA TYR A 89 -16.38 -14.64 -2.95
C TYR A 89 -16.50 -15.99 -3.66
N SER A 90 -17.50 -16.80 -3.28
CA SER A 90 -17.90 -17.98 -4.05
C SER A 90 -18.41 -17.52 -5.43
N ILE A 91 -17.65 -17.86 -6.47
CA ILE A 91 -18.09 -17.76 -7.86
C ILE A 91 -18.67 -19.12 -8.24
#